data_AF-A0A4U5Q6Y1-F1
#
_entry.id   AF-A0A4U5Q6Y1-F1
#
_cell.length_a   1.000
_cell.length_b   1.000
_cell.length_c   1.000
_cell.angle_alpha   90.00
_cell.angle_beta   90.00
_cell.angle_gamma   90.00
#
_symmetry.space_group_name_H-M   'P 1'
#
loop_
_entity.id
_entity.type
_entity.pdbx_description
1 polymer ?
#
loop_
_entity_poly.entity_id
_entity_poly.type
_entity_poly.pdbx_seq_one_letter_code
_entity_poly.pdbx_strand_id
1 'polypeptide(L)'
;MAEEGHEQRRRLVLVAAPFQGHINPLLQLSAVLHSKGFSITIVHTQFNSPDPSNHPGFNFLFLQDGLSDHDIASLDLTAIVLVLNDKCQLPFQECLAKLVKEQETRGDQIACVIYDELSYFSEATAHNLKLPSIIFRTSNANTFLARSVLIEMYVLGRIPLADPLSQKAVPEHPPLRQRDLPISSFGPKKNFFKLLGNARDVRRSSAIVYNTMDCLEGHTMRSCGSCREKVLAYYDENGIVSCSRCGKVLEFSYLSSEASFVKTKSGESHVAGSFVRSVESENASRERLYERARDDMLNIKNGLGMGENLGIVNQAMVYYRIAVERNFTRGRRTDQVQAACLYIACRENRKPYLLIDFSIYLQINIYVLGAVFLQLCKVLNLTEHAICQKLHDPSIFIHKYTASLSGGKNKEISDDALTIIASMNYHWIQTGRTPSALWGAALYISALSHGLNCSKSDIV
;
A
#
# COMPACT_ATOMS: atom_id res chain seq x y z
N MET A 1 0.73 -33.06 -55.52
CA MET A 1 1.92 -32.52 -54.81
C MET A 1 1.65 -31.04 -54.59
N ALA A 2 1.13 -30.70 -53.42
CA ALA A 2 1.09 -29.31 -52.97
C ALA A 2 2.39 -29.09 -52.18
N GLU A 3 3.20 -28.14 -52.62
CA GLU A 3 4.39 -27.69 -51.90
C GLU A 3 3.91 -27.05 -50.58
N GLU A 4 4.11 -27.74 -49.46
CA GLU A 4 4.03 -27.14 -48.13
C GLU A 4 5.23 -26.17 -48.00
N GLY A 5 4.98 -24.90 -48.31
CA GLY A 5 5.94 -23.84 -48.05
C GLY A 5 6.28 -23.83 -46.56
N HIS A 6 7.55 -24.08 -46.25
CA HIS A 6 8.08 -24.05 -44.89
C HIS A 6 7.97 -22.59 -44.38
N GLU A 7 6.88 -22.26 -43.68
CA GLU A 7 6.70 -20.94 -43.06
C GLU A 7 7.84 -20.72 -42.06
N GLN A 8 8.70 -19.74 -42.35
CA GLN A 8 9.86 -19.43 -41.53
C GLN A 8 9.40 -18.82 -40.20
N ARG A 9 9.29 -19.67 -39.16
CA ARG A 9 8.82 -19.24 -37.84
C ARG A 9 9.87 -18.39 -37.15
N ARG A 10 9.48 -17.16 -36.80
CA ARG A 10 10.31 -16.25 -36.01
C ARG A 10 10.18 -16.59 -34.54
N ARG A 11 11.32 -16.78 -33.87
CA ARG A 11 11.40 -17.15 -32.46
C ARG A 11 11.62 -15.93 -31.57
N LEU A 12 10.88 -15.86 -30.47
CA LEU A 12 11.11 -14.91 -29.39
C LEU A 12 11.63 -15.66 -28.17
N VAL A 13 12.74 -15.17 -27.62
CA VAL A 13 13.33 -15.70 -26.39
C VAL A 13 12.91 -14.77 -25.25
N LEU A 14 12.14 -15.26 -24.29
CA LEU A 14 11.66 -14.48 -23.16
C LEU A 14 12.36 -14.91 -21.88
N VAL A 15 12.99 -13.98 -21.16
CA VAL A 15 13.74 -14.26 -19.93
C VAL A 15 12.97 -13.76 -18.71
N ALA A 16 12.51 -14.69 -17.86
CA ALA A 16 11.72 -14.39 -16.67
C ALA A 16 12.62 -14.02 -15.48
N ALA A 17 12.17 -13.07 -14.66
CA ALA A 17 12.65 -12.96 -13.28
C ALA A 17 11.92 -13.99 -12.41
N PRO A 18 12.59 -14.68 -11.47
CA PRO A 18 12.03 -15.81 -10.73
C PRO A 18 11.11 -15.42 -9.57
N PHE A 19 10.12 -14.57 -9.86
CA PHE A 19 9.08 -14.17 -8.94
C PHE A 19 7.73 -14.31 -9.61
N GLN A 20 6.74 -14.82 -8.89
CA GLN A 20 5.40 -15.10 -9.45
C GLN A 20 4.75 -13.85 -10.08
N GLY A 21 4.95 -12.66 -9.49
CA GLY A 21 4.48 -11.39 -10.04
C GLY A 21 5.16 -10.98 -11.36
N HIS A 22 6.24 -11.65 -11.76
CA HIS A 22 6.95 -11.42 -13.02
C HIS A 22 6.76 -12.55 -14.02
N ILE A 23 6.79 -13.80 -13.55
CA ILE A 23 6.58 -15.01 -14.37
C ILE A 23 5.20 -14.97 -15.03
N ASN A 24 4.13 -14.74 -14.26
CA ASN A 24 2.77 -14.82 -14.77
C ASN A 24 2.49 -13.78 -15.87
N PRO A 25 2.83 -12.47 -15.70
CA PRO A 25 2.67 -11.51 -16.79
C PRO A 25 3.53 -11.81 -18.01
N LEU A 26 4.76 -12.31 -17.83
CA LEU A 26 5.62 -12.68 -18.96
C LEU A 26 5.02 -13.86 -19.75
N LEU A 27 4.45 -14.85 -19.08
CA LEU A 27 3.74 -15.98 -19.71
C LEU A 27 2.46 -15.52 -20.43
N GLN A 28 1.73 -14.55 -19.88
CA GLN A 28 0.57 -13.94 -20.55
C GLN A 28 0.99 -13.20 -21.82
N LEU A 29 2.06 -12.38 -21.75
CA LEU A 29 2.63 -11.73 -22.92
C LEU A 29 3.09 -12.77 -23.96
N SER A 30 3.72 -13.85 -23.51
CA SER A 30 4.15 -14.97 -24.37
C SER A 30 2.98 -15.61 -25.11
N ALA A 31 1.85 -15.85 -24.44
CA ALA A 31 0.65 -16.39 -25.07
C ALA A 31 0.07 -15.46 -26.14
N VAL A 32 0.05 -14.14 -25.88
CA VAL A 32 -0.38 -13.14 -26.88
C VAL A 32 0.55 -13.17 -28.09
N LEU A 33 1.86 -13.19 -27.89
CA LEU A 33 2.84 -13.22 -28.98
C LEU A 33 2.78 -14.54 -29.76
N HIS A 34 2.60 -15.67 -29.07
CA HIS A 34 2.38 -16.96 -29.71
C HIS A 34 1.14 -16.96 -30.61
N SER A 35 0.03 -16.37 -30.16
CA SER A 35 -1.19 -16.22 -30.97
C SER A 35 -0.99 -15.37 -32.23
N LYS A 36 0.09 -14.57 -32.30
CA LYS A 36 0.49 -13.77 -33.47
C LYS A 36 1.47 -14.49 -34.39
N GLY A 37 1.74 -15.78 -34.15
CA GLY A 37 2.56 -16.64 -35.02
C GLY A 37 4.04 -16.76 -34.63
N PHE A 38 4.45 -16.16 -33.51
CA PHE A 38 5.82 -16.34 -33.01
C PHE A 38 6.00 -17.69 -32.30
N SER A 39 7.13 -18.34 -32.56
CA SER A 39 7.59 -19.45 -31.71
C SER A 39 8.13 -18.87 -30.40
N ILE A 40 7.73 -19.42 -29.27
CA ILE A 40 8.13 -18.91 -27.95
C ILE A 40 9.11 -19.85 -27.28
N THR A 41 10.21 -19.27 -26.76
CA THR A 41 11.13 -19.93 -25.84
C THR A 41 11.20 -19.15 -24.53
N ILE A 42 10.78 -19.76 -23.43
CA ILE A 42 10.88 -19.21 -22.08
C ILE A 42 12.18 -19.66 -21.45
N VAL A 43 12.99 -18.71 -21.01
CA VAL A 43 14.22 -18.94 -20.26
C VAL A 43 13.93 -18.64 -18.79
N HIS A 44 14.17 -19.61 -17.93
CA HIS A 44 13.91 -19.51 -16.50
C HIS A 44 15.04 -20.13 -15.67
N THR A 45 15.15 -19.69 -14.42
CA THR A 45 16.11 -20.20 -13.44
C THR A 45 15.52 -21.37 -12.63
N GLN A 46 16.31 -21.94 -11.71
CA GLN A 46 15.86 -22.99 -10.79
C GLN A 46 14.97 -22.44 -9.70
N PHE A 47 15.36 -21.31 -9.13
CA PHE A 47 14.53 -20.61 -8.15
C PHE A 47 13.17 -20.24 -8.76
N ASN A 48 12.07 -20.71 -8.15
CA ASN A 48 10.69 -20.50 -8.60
C ASN A 48 10.43 -20.78 -10.10
N SER A 49 10.87 -21.93 -10.60
CA SER A 49 10.64 -22.30 -12.01
C SER A 49 9.15 -22.44 -12.37
N PRO A 50 8.73 -22.00 -13.56
CA PRO A 50 7.40 -22.30 -14.08
C PRO A 50 7.29 -23.78 -14.46
N ASP A 51 6.08 -24.33 -14.38
CA ASP A 51 5.78 -25.69 -14.84
C ASP A 51 5.50 -25.69 -16.36
N PRO A 52 6.36 -26.33 -17.18
CA PRO A 52 6.17 -26.39 -18.64
C PRO A 52 4.88 -27.08 -19.08
N SER A 53 4.33 -27.99 -18.26
CA SER A 53 3.13 -28.75 -18.62
C SER A 53 1.88 -27.88 -18.79
N ASN A 54 1.86 -26.73 -18.12
CA ASN A 54 0.78 -25.74 -18.24
C ASN A 54 0.83 -24.95 -19.56
N HIS A 55 1.94 -25.04 -20.31
CA HIS A 55 2.17 -24.26 -21.53
C HIS A 55 2.80 -25.13 -22.64
N PRO A 56 2.11 -26.17 -23.14
CA PRO A 56 2.68 -27.14 -24.08
C PRO A 56 3.06 -26.53 -25.45
N GLY A 57 2.57 -25.34 -25.78
CA GLY A 57 2.94 -24.61 -27.00
C GLY A 57 4.26 -23.84 -26.91
N PHE A 58 4.91 -23.80 -25.74
CA PHE A 58 6.15 -23.06 -25.54
C PHE A 58 7.32 -24.02 -25.30
N ASN A 59 8.52 -23.60 -25.71
CA ASN A 59 9.75 -24.27 -25.34
C ASN A 59 10.28 -23.67 -24.03
N PHE A 60 10.74 -24.50 -23.10
CA PHE A 60 11.32 -24.04 -21.85
C PHE A 60 12.81 -24.38 -21.80
N LEU A 61 13.63 -23.39 -21.46
CA LEU A 61 15.06 -23.52 -21.28
C LEU A 61 15.43 -23.13 -19.86
N PHE A 62 16.06 -24.09 -19.21
CA PHE A 62 16.51 -23.96 -17.86
C PHE A 62 17.92 -23.35 -17.81
N LEU A 63 18.11 -22.35 -16.94
CA LEU A 63 19.39 -21.78 -16.58
C LEU A 63 19.75 -22.16 -15.14
N GLN A 64 20.99 -22.62 -14.95
CA GLN A 64 21.57 -22.73 -13.62
C GLN A 64 21.82 -21.33 -13.07
N ASP A 65 21.21 -21.03 -11.92
CA ASP A 65 21.26 -19.70 -11.31
C ASP A 65 22.38 -19.51 -10.29
N GLY A 66 22.98 -20.61 -9.82
CA GLY A 66 24.10 -20.57 -8.88
C GLY A 66 23.75 -19.97 -7.52
N LEU A 67 22.46 -19.95 -7.15
CA LEU A 67 22.01 -19.52 -5.83
C LEU A 67 22.36 -20.57 -4.78
N SER A 68 22.89 -20.14 -3.63
CA SER A 68 23.13 -21.03 -2.49
C SER A 68 21.87 -21.14 -1.60
N ASP A 69 21.79 -22.20 -0.79
CA ASP A 69 20.73 -22.35 0.21
C ASP A 69 20.67 -21.16 1.18
N HIS A 70 21.83 -20.56 1.48
CA HIS A 70 21.93 -19.36 2.30
C HIS A 70 21.29 -18.15 1.63
N ASP A 71 21.49 -17.95 0.32
CA ASP A 71 20.89 -16.84 -0.42
C ASP A 71 19.36 -16.94 -0.42
N ILE A 72 18.84 -18.16 -0.61
CA ILE A 72 17.40 -18.44 -0.59
C ILE A 72 16.82 -18.23 0.82
N ALA A 73 17.51 -18.73 1.85
CA ALA A 73 17.07 -18.62 3.24
C ALA A 73 17.06 -17.17 3.76
N SER A 74 17.86 -16.27 3.17
CA SER A 74 17.92 -14.87 3.58
C SER A 74 16.60 -14.11 3.40
N LEU A 75 15.74 -14.55 2.46
CA LEU A 75 14.54 -13.85 1.99
C LEU A 75 14.79 -12.39 1.55
N ASP A 76 16.06 -12.02 1.34
CA ASP A 76 16.46 -10.73 0.78
C ASP A 76 16.31 -10.81 -0.75
N LEU A 77 15.10 -10.48 -1.22
CA LEU A 77 14.77 -10.49 -2.65
C LEU A 77 15.73 -9.61 -3.46
N THR A 78 16.23 -8.52 -2.87
CA THR A 78 17.18 -7.63 -3.55
C THR A 78 18.52 -8.32 -3.75
N ALA A 79 19.04 -8.99 -2.71
CA ALA A 79 20.28 -9.75 -2.80
C ALA A 79 20.15 -10.89 -3.82
N ILE A 80 19.03 -11.62 -3.80
CA ILE A 80 18.76 -12.69 -4.77
C ILE A 80 18.85 -12.15 -6.20
N VAL A 81 18.17 -11.04 -6.54
CA VAL A 81 18.24 -10.46 -7.89
C VAL A 81 19.66 -10.04 -8.26
N LEU A 82 20.41 -9.45 -7.32
CA LEU A 82 21.80 -9.06 -7.58
C LEU A 82 22.69 -10.28 -7.87
N VAL A 83 22.54 -11.37 -7.12
CA VAL A 83 23.28 -12.63 -7.34
C VAL A 83 22.89 -13.26 -8.68
N LEU A 84 21.59 -13.32 -9.00
CA LEU A 84 21.11 -13.83 -10.28
C LEU A 84 21.77 -13.10 -11.46
N ASN A 85 21.86 -11.77 -11.40
CA ASN A 85 22.48 -11.01 -12.47
C ASN A 85 24.01 -11.16 -12.56
N ASP A 86 24.67 -11.52 -11.46
CA ASP A 86 26.10 -11.87 -11.45
C ASP A 86 26.34 -13.26 -12.05
N LYS A 87 25.52 -14.25 -11.66
CA LYS A 87 25.73 -15.67 -11.97
C LYS A 87 25.13 -16.13 -13.29
N CYS A 88 23.98 -15.58 -13.70
CA CYS A 88 23.25 -16.07 -14.87
C CYS A 88 23.78 -15.55 -16.21
N GLN A 89 24.64 -14.52 -16.22
CA GLN A 89 25.10 -13.90 -17.46
C GLN A 89 25.82 -14.91 -18.39
N LEU A 90 26.80 -15.63 -17.87
CA LEU A 90 27.58 -16.61 -18.64
C LEU A 90 26.73 -17.82 -19.06
N PRO A 91 25.97 -18.50 -18.16
CA PRO A 91 25.05 -19.56 -18.55
C PRO A 91 24.05 -19.13 -19.63
N PHE A 92 23.52 -17.90 -19.53
CA PHE A 92 22.61 -17.37 -20.53
C PHE A 92 23.30 -17.13 -21.88
N GLN A 93 24.53 -16.63 -21.87
CA GLN A 93 25.33 -16.45 -23.09
C GLN A 93 25.58 -17.76 -23.82
N GLU A 94 25.96 -18.82 -23.09
CA GLU A 94 26.15 -20.14 -23.66
C GLU A 94 24.84 -20.73 -24.21
N CYS A 95 23.74 -20.57 -23.47
CA CYS A 95 22.41 -21.00 -23.88
C CYS A 95 21.96 -20.29 -25.17
N LEU A 96 22.05 -18.96 -25.21
CA LEU A 96 21.63 -18.18 -26.37
C LEU A 96 22.53 -18.43 -27.59
N ALA A 97 23.84 -18.61 -27.38
CA ALA A 97 24.76 -18.97 -28.47
C ALA A 97 24.45 -20.35 -29.07
N LYS A 98 24.07 -21.35 -28.25
CA LYS A 98 23.61 -22.65 -28.74
C LYS A 98 22.35 -22.51 -29.57
N LEU A 99 21.37 -21.75 -29.07
CA LEU A 99 20.15 -21.45 -29.82
C LEU A 99 20.45 -20.77 -31.16
N VAL A 100 21.37 -19.81 -31.19
CA VAL A 100 21.79 -19.14 -32.44
C VAL A 100 22.41 -20.13 -33.44
N LYS A 101 23.24 -21.07 -32.98
CA LYS A 101 23.80 -22.12 -33.85
C LYS A 101 22.74 -23.08 -34.38
N GLU A 102 21.75 -23.44 -33.58
CA GLU A 102 20.64 -24.31 -34.01
C GLU A 102 19.81 -23.66 -35.13
N GLN A 103 19.68 -22.34 -35.16
CA GLN A 103 18.98 -21.59 -36.22
C GLN A 103 19.54 -21.87 -37.61
N GLU A 104 20.87 -21.89 -37.75
CA GLU A 104 21.57 -22.09 -39.02
C GLU A 104 21.21 -23.43 -39.66
N THR A 105 20.77 -24.41 -38.84
CA THR A 105 20.43 -25.77 -39.28
C THR A 105 18.94 -25.99 -39.54
N ARG A 106 18.04 -25.27 -38.86
CA ARG A 106 16.58 -25.53 -38.87
C ARG A 106 15.75 -24.48 -39.60
N GLY A 107 16.35 -23.36 -40.01
CA GLY A 107 15.62 -22.27 -40.67
C GLY A 107 14.76 -21.43 -39.72
N ASP A 108 14.80 -21.64 -38.41
CA ASP A 108 14.15 -20.73 -37.43
C ASP A 108 15.05 -19.51 -37.19
N GLN A 109 14.52 -18.28 -37.21
CA GLN A 109 15.28 -17.07 -36.88
C GLN A 109 14.88 -16.55 -35.49
N ILE A 110 15.84 -16.33 -34.57
CA ILE A 110 15.53 -15.56 -33.34
C ILE A 110 15.35 -14.11 -33.74
N ALA A 111 14.12 -13.62 -33.60
CA ALA A 111 13.75 -12.25 -33.93
C ALA A 111 14.14 -11.27 -32.83
N CYS A 112 14.04 -11.64 -31.55
CA CYS A 112 14.29 -10.76 -30.42
C CYS A 112 14.42 -11.51 -29.08
N VAL A 113 15.18 -10.94 -28.15
CA VAL A 113 15.18 -11.31 -26.73
C VAL A 113 14.33 -10.32 -25.94
N ILE A 114 13.26 -10.79 -25.31
CA ILE A 114 12.44 -9.98 -24.40
C ILE A 114 12.81 -10.38 -22.97
N TYR A 115 13.25 -9.46 -22.13
CA TYR A 115 13.70 -9.82 -20.78
C TYR A 115 13.08 -8.93 -19.72
N ASP A 116 12.79 -9.51 -18.56
CA ASP A 116 12.26 -8.78 -17.41
C ASP A 116 13.25 -7.69 -16.92
N GLU A 117 12.75 -6.57 -16.43
CA GLU A 117 13.58 -5.48 -15.87
C GLU A 117 14.55 -5.90 -14.77
N LEU A 118 14.24 -6.99 -14.05
CA LEU A 118 15.10 -7.56 -13.02
C LEU A 118 16.10 -8.60 -13.56
N SER A 119 15.95 -9.08 -14.80
CA SER A 119 16.84 -10.04 -15.46
C SER A 119 17.78 -9.34 -16.46
N TYR A 120 18.35 -8.20 -16.06
CA TYR A 120 19.14 -7.31 -16.91
C TYR A 120 20.48 -7.89 -17.39
N PHE A 121 20.94 -9.02 -16.84
CA PHE A 121 22.06 -9.81 -17.37
C PHE A 121 21.84 -10.22 -18.84
N SER A 122 20.58 -10.27 -19.27
CA SER A 122 20.19 -10.68 -20.63
C SER A 122 20.64 -9.71 -21.71
N GLU A 123 20.76 -8.42 -21.36
CA GLU A 123 20.96 -7.36 -22.34
C GLU A 123 22.33 -7.43 -23.00
N ALA A 124 23.40 -7.54 -22.20
CA ALA A 124 24.77 -7.60 -22.70
C ALA A 124 24.97 -8.83 -23.61
N THR A 125 24.36 -9.95 -23.22
CA THR A 125 24.37 -11.20 -23.99
C THR A 125 23.66 -11.06 -25.33
N ALA A 126 22.44 -10.50 -25.35
CA ALA A 126 21.70 -10.27 -26.58
C ALA A 126 22.47 -9.33 -27.52
N HIS A 127 23.03 -8.25 -26.98
CA HIS A 127 23.83 -7.30 -27.73
C HIS A 127 25.09 -7.93 -28.34
N ASN A 128 25.84 -8.71 -27.56
CA ASN A 128 27.05 -9.38 -28.05
C ASN A 128 26.77 -10.37 -29.20
N LEU A 129 25.59 -10.99 -29.18
CA LEU A 129 25.11 -11.87 -30.25
C LEU A 129 24.35 -11.12 -31.37
N LYS A 130 24.36 -9.78 -31.34
CA LYS A 130 23.71 -8.90 -32.34
C LYS A 130 22.21 -9.15 -32.48
N LEU A 131 21.55 -9.58 -31.41
CA LEU A 131 20.10 -9.75 -31.36
C LEU A 131 19.45 -8.50 -30.76
N PRO A 132 18.32 -8.01 -31.32
CA PRO A 132 17.59 -6.92 -30.70
C PRO A 132 16.98 -7.40 -29.39
N SER A 133 16.92 -6.51 -28.40
CA SER A 133 16.35 -6.80 -27.10
C SER A 133 15.26 -5.81 -26.70
N ILE A 134 14.28 -6.29 -25.93
CA ILE A 134 13.17 -5.49 -25.40
C ILE A 134 13.08 -5.72 -23.91
N ILE A 135 13.00 -4.63 -23.14
CA ILE A 135 12.77 -4.72 -21.69
C ILE A 135 11.27 -4.88 -21.45
N PHE A 136 10.87 -5.89 -20.68
CA PHE A 136 9.53 -6.05 -20.17
C PHE A 136 9.46 -5.57 -18.71
N ARG A 137 8.64 -4.55 -18.46
CA ARG A 137 8.39 -4.04 -17.11
C ARG A 137 7.02 -4.50 -16.62
N THR A 138 7.05 -5.36 -15.61
CA THR A 138 5.84 -5.84 -14.91
C THR A 138 5.27 -4.77 -13.99
N SER A 139 6.14 -3.89 -13.48
CA SER A 139 5.75 -2.70 -12.73
C SER A 139 5.08 -1.66 -13.64
N ASN A 140 4.08 -0.97 -13.08
CA ASN A 140 3.33 0.03 -13.82
C ASN A 140 4.16 1.31 -14.06
N ALA A 141 3.74 2.13 -15.03
CA ALA A 141 4.45 3.33 -15.45
C ALA A 141 4.64 4.33 -14.29
N ASN A 142 3.64 4.47 -13.41
CA ASN A 142 3.75 5.34 -12.22
C ASN A 142 4.80 4.83 -11.22
N THR A 143 4.93 3.51 -11.03
CA THR A 143 5.95 2.91 -10.16
C THR A 143 7.35 3.18 -10.70
N PHE A 144 7.54 3.14 -12.01
CA PHE A 144 8.81 3.48 -12.65
C PHE A 144 9.21 4.95 -12.42
N LEU A 145 8.25 5.88 -12.52
CA LEU A 145 8.47 7.29 -12.20
C LEU A 145 8.85 7.48 -10.73
N ALA A 146 8.08 6.89 -9.81
CA ALA A 146 8.36 7.00 -8.38
C ALA A 146 9.73 6.43 -7.99
N ARG A 147 10.16 5.31 -8.62
CA ARG A 147 11.52 4.76 -8.45
C ARG A 147 12.60 5.69 -9.00
N SER A 148 12.33 6.39 -10.09
CA SER A 148 13.29 7.36 -10.67
C SER A 148 13.53 8.54 -9.74
N VAL A 149 12.47 9.07 -9.13
CA VAL A 149 12.54 10.10 -8.08
C VAL A 149 13.31 9.59 -6.87
N LEU A 150 13.03 8.35 -6.45
CA LEU A 150 13.69 7.73 -5.30
C LEU A 150 15.21 7.61 -5.50
N ILE A 151 15.67 7.26 -6.70
CA ILE A 151 17.10 7.24 -7.06
C ILE A 151 17.71 8.64 -6.97
N GLU A 152 17.05 9.66 -7.53
CA GLU A 152 17.53 11.05 -7.49
C GLU A 152 17.68 11.54 -6.04
N MET A 153 16.66 11.33 -5.21
CA MET A 153 16.71 11.65 -3.78
C MET A 153 17.87 10.95 -3.06
N TYR A 154 18.15 9.70 -3.40
CA TYR A 154 19.27 8.96 -2.82
C TYR A 154 20.63 9.53 -3.22
N VAL A 155 20.82 9.91 -4.48
CA VAL A 155 22.04 10.56 -4.98
C VAL A 155 22.26 11.92 -4.30
N LEU A 156 21.19 12.68 -4.06
CA LEU A 156 21.23 13.96 -3.36
C LEU A 156 21.37 13.82 -1.83
N GLY A 157 21.49 12.61 -1.29
CA GLY A 157 21.59 12.35 0.15
C GLY A 157 20.28 12.60 0.93
N ARG A 158 19.16 12.83 0.23
CA ARG A 158 17.83 13.11 0.78
C ARG A 158 17.02 11.82 0.91
N ILE A 159 17.55 10.81 1.61
CA ILE A 159 16.87 9.50 1.75
C ILE A 159 15.56 9.72 2.52
N PRO A 160 14.39 9.32 1.97
CA PRO A 160 13.14 9.44 2.70
C PRO A 160 13.23 8.58 3.97
N LEU A 161 12.90 9.17 5.12
CA LEU A 161 12.58 8.38 6.31
C LEU A 161 11.35 7.54 5.93
N ALA A 162 11.44 6.23 6.13
CA ALA A 162 10.35 5.30 5.89
C ALA A 162 9.26 5.52 6.95
N ASP A 163 8.55 6.63 6.83
CA ASP A 163 7.31 6.86 7.56
C ASP A 163 6.15 6.52 6.60
N PRO A 164 5.59 5.31 6.68
CA PRO A 164 4.47 4.89 5.85
C PRO A 164 3.20 5.72 6.09
N LEU A 165 3.17 6.56 7.13
CA LEU A 165 2.06 7.48 7.42
C LEU A 165 2.32 8.91 6.95
N SER A 166 3.51 9.21 6.42
CA SER A 166 3.88 10.56 6.03
C SER A 166 3.06 11.06 4.84
N GLN A 167 2.30 12.13 5.11
CA GLN A 167 1.56 12.88 4.10
C GLN A 167 2.40 13.96 3.41
N LYS A 168 3.66 14.12 3.83
CA LYS A 168 4.53 15.16 3.29
C LYS A 168 4.75 14.89 1.81
N ALA A 169 4.59 15.93 1.00
CA ALA A 169 4.96 15.88 -0.41
C ALA A 169 6.44 15.56 -0.54
N VAL A 170 6.80 14.84 -1.60
CA VAL A 170 8.20 14.67 -2.00
C VAL A 170 8.66 16.02 -2.58
N PRO A 171 9.72 16.63 -2.02
CA PRO A 171 10.26 17.88 -2.56
C PRO A 171 10.53 17.74 -4.06
N GLU A 172 10.22 18.77 -4.84
CA GLU A 172 10.46 18.83 -6.30
C GLU A 172 9.59 17.85 -7.13
N HIS A 173 8.77 17.01 -6.47
CA HIS A 173 7.89 16.01 -7.08
C HIS A 173 6.48 16.00 -6.45
N PRO A 174 5.74 17.12 -6.52
CA PRO A 174 4.56 17.36 -5.70
C PRO A 174 3.35 16.42 -5.86
N PRO A 175 3.10 15.68 -6.98
CA PRO A 175 2.03 14.68 -6.96
C PRO A 175 2.38 13.45 -6.09
N LEU A 176 3.65 13.22 -5.76
CA LEU A 176 4.08 12.10 -4.92
C LEU A 176 4.19 12.53 -3.46
N ARG A 177 3.62 11.74 -2.55
CA ARG A 177 3.86 11.86 -1.10
C ARG A 177 4.94 10.88 -0.68
N GLN A 178 5.57 11.12 0.46
CA GLN A 178 6.59 10.21 1.00
C GLN A 178 6.07 8.77 1.17
N ARG A 179 4.79 8.59 1.56
CA ARG A 179 4.15 7.27 1.63
C ARG A 179 3.93 6.59 0.27
N ASP A 180 3.91 7.36 -0.82
CA ASP A 180 3.71 6.83 -2.17
C ASP A 180 5.02 6.34 -2.79
N LEU A 181 6.17 6.62 -2.15
CA LEU A 181 7.46 6.13 -2.60
C LEU A 181 7.56 4.62 -2.37
N PRO A 182 7.91 3.82 -3.39
CA PRO A 182 7.99 2.36 -3.30
C PRO A 182 9.27 1.93 -2.56
N ILE A 183 9.40 2.33 -1.30
CA ILE A 183 10.52 1.94 -0.43
C ILE A 183 10.28 0.51 0.03
N SER A 184 11.06 -0.41 -0.52
CA SER A 184 11.00 -1.82 -0.15
C SER A 184 11.82 -2.10 1.11
N SER A 185 11.29 -2.93 2.00
CA SER A 185 12.02 -3.49 3.15
C SER A 185 12.75 -4.81 2.81
N PHE A 186 12.74 -5.26 1.55
CA PHE A 186 13.32 -6.54 1.12
C PHE A 186 14.85 -6.49 0.96
N GLY A 187 15.56 -6.03 1.99
CA GLY A 187 17.02 -6.03 2.05
C GLY A 187 17.64 -4.70 2.50
N PRO A 188 18.98 -4.64 2.62
CA PRO A 188 19.70 -3.42 2.97
C PRO A 188 19.43 -2.30 1.95
N LYS A 189 19.21 -1.07 2.43
CA LYS A 189 18.94 0.12 1.60
C LYS A 189 19.93 0.26 0.44
N LYS A 190 21.23 0.06 0.71
CA LYS A 190 22.30 0.14 -0.30
C LYS A 190 22.07 -0.82 -1.48
N ASN A 191 21.68 -2.07 -1.20
CA ASN A 191 21.39 -3.06 -2.23
C ASN A 191 20.14 -2.65 -3.02
N PHE A 192 19.11 -2.14 -2.33
CA PHE A 192 17.87 -1.72 -2.97
C PHE A 192 18.10 -0.60 -3.98
N PHE A 193 18.83 0.46 -3.60
CA PHE A 193 19.17 1.55 -4.51
C PHE A 193 20.09 1.11 -5.65
N LYS A 194 21.04 0.18 -5.39
CA LYS A 194 21.86 -0.44 -6.45
C LYS A 194 20.99 -1.18 -7.47
N LEU A 195 20.03 -1.99 -7.00
CA LEU A 195 19.10 -2.70 -7.87
C LEU A 195 18.25 -1.74 -8.70
N LEU A 196 17.68 -0.70 -8.07
CA LEU A 196 16.88 0.30 -8.78
C LEU A 196 17.69 0.99 -9.89
N GLY A 197 18.95 1.36 -9.61
CA GLY A 197 19.84 1.92 -10.62
C GLY A 197 20.05 0.97 -11.81
N ASN A 198 20.36 -0.30 -11.52
CA ASN A 198 20.58 -1.32 -12.55
C ASN A 198 19.34 -1.61 -13.41
N ALA A 199 18.15 -1.64 -12.80
CA ALA A 199 16.88 -1.91 -13.47
C ALA A 199 16.32 -0.68 -14.21
N ARG A 200 16.72 0.54 -13.81
CA ARG A 200 16.39 1.78 -14.54
C ARG A 200 17.17 1.89 -15.85
N ASP A 201 18.41 1.41 -15.87
CA ASP A 201 19.27 1.48 -17.04
C ASP A 201 18.69 0.67 -18.23
N VAL A 202 18.39 1.37 -19.32
CA VAL A 202 17.82 0.80 -20.54
C VAL A 202 18.88 0.18 -21.44
N ARG A 203 20.16 0.48 -21.19
CA ARG A 203 21.34 0.02 -21.93
C ARG A 203 21.15 0.19 -23.44
N ARG A 204 21.41 -0.84 -24.25
CA ARG A 204 21.24 -0.83 -25.72
C ARG A 204 19.95 -1.52 -26.17
N SER A 205 18.96 -1.65 -25.26
CA SER A 205 17.66 -2.23 -25.61
C SER A 205 16.96 -1.42 -26.69
N SER A 206 16.34 -2.14 -27.64
CA SER A 206 15.65 -1.56 -28.78
C SER A 206 14.31 -0.94 -28.40
N ALA A 207 13.61 -1.51 -27.41
CA ALA A 207 12.34 -0.99 -26.91
C ALA A 207 12.08 -1.38 -25.45
N ILE A 208 11.02 -0.80 -24.88
CA ILE A 208 10.51 -1.10 -23.53
C ILE A 208 9.01 -1.34 -23.64
N VAL A 209 8.54 -2.42 -23.02
CA VAL A 209 7.12 -2.72 -22.83
C VAL A 209 6.75 -2.33 -21.40
N TYR A 210 5.89 -1.33 -21.26
CA TYR A 210 5.32 -0.94 -19.98
C TYR A 210 3.97 -1.59 -19.77
N ASN A 211 3.78 -2.24 -18.62
CA ASN A 211 2.48 -2.69 -18.17
C ASN A 211 1.66 -1.47 -17.71
N THR A 212 0.76 -0.97 -18.56
CA THR A 212 -0.02 0.24 -18.27
C THR A 212 -1.52 -0.01 -18.25
N MET A 213 -2.25 0.83 -17.53
CA MET A 213 -3.71 0.86 -17.57
C MET A 213 -4.25 2.27 -17.80
N ASP A 214 -5.05 2.43 -18.85
CA ASP A 214 -5.51 3.74 -19.33
C ASP A 214 -6.20 4.58 -18.24
N CYS A 215 -6.99 3.94 -17.38
CA CYS A 215 -7.74 4.63 -16.32
C CYS A 215 -6.87 5.15 -15.17
N LEU A 216 -5.62 4.70 -15.01
CA LEU A 216 -4.69 5.21 -13.99
C LEU A 216 -3.54 6.02 -14.58
N GLU A 217 -3.15 5.77 -15.83
CA GLU A 217 -1.88 6.24 -16.39
C GLU A 217 -2.03 7.02 -17.70
N GLY A 218 -3.27 7.34 -18.10
CA GLY A 218 -3.54 8.10 -19.33
C GLY A 218 -2.83 9.47 -19.37
N HIS A 219 -2.62 10.12 -18.22
CA HIS A 219 -1.88 11.39 -18.13
C HIS A 219 -0.35 11.23 -18.08
N THR A 220 0.12 10.02 -17.74
CA THR A 220 1.54 9.67 -17.62
C THR A 220 2.19 9.39 -18.97
N MET A 221 1.39 8.96 -19.96
CA MET A 221 1.84 8.67 -21.32
C MET A 221 1.54 9.84 -22.26
N ARG A 222 2.60 10.51 -22.76
CA ARG A 222 2.50 11.68 -23.66
C ARG A 222 3.10 11.38 -25.03
N SER A 223 2.54 11.98 -26.08
CA SER A 223 3.11 11.84 -27.43
C SER A 223 4.40 12.67 -27.55
N CYS A 224 5.51 12.03 -27.92
CA CYS A 224 6.76 12.72 -28.19
C CYS A 224 6.99 12.85 -29.70
N GLY A 225 6.98 14.08 -30.22
CA GLY A 225 7.25 14.32 -31.64
C GLY A 225 8.68 13.94 -32.09
N SER A 226 9.64 13.83 -31.16
CA SER A 226 11.00 13.36 -31.49
C SER A 226 11.08 11.84 -31.56
N CYS A 227 10.43 11.14 -30.63
CA CYS A 227 10.40 9.67 -30.61
C CYS A 227 9.32 9.09 -31.54
N ARG A 228 8.38 9.92 -32.02
CA ARG A 228 7.19 9.55 -32.81
C ARG A 228 6.32 8.46 -32.17
N GLU A 229 6.35 8.38 -30.85
CA GLU A 229 5.67 7.36 -30.04
C GLU A 229 5.09 8.00 -28.77
N LYS A 230 4.14 7.30 -28.13
CA LYS A 230 3.75 7.62 -26.76
C LYS A 230 4.87 7.21 -25.82
N VAL A 231 5.38 8.16 -25.05
CA VAL A 231 6.47 8.00 -24.10
C VAL A 231 5.99 8.37 -22.71
N LEU A 232 6.68 7.87 -21.70
CA LEU A 232 6.52 8.35 -20.34
C LEU A 232 6.95 9.82 -20.24
N ALA A 233 6.10 10.63 -19.64
CA ALA A 233 6.38 12.01 -19.31
C ALA A 233 7.02 12.12 -17.92
N TYR A 234 8.16 12.80 -17.84
CA TYR A 234 8.78 13.25 -16.61
C TYR A 234 8.32 14.68 -16.33
N TYR A 235 7.92 14.97 -15.09
CA TYR A 235 7.49 16.29 -14.65
C TYR A 235 8.59 16.87 -13.78
N ASP A 236 9.03 18.09 -14.09
CA ASP A 236 9.92 18.83 -13.19
C ASP A 236 9.14 19.79 -12.27
N GLU A 237 9.86 20.37 -11.32
CA GLU A 237 9.37 21.34 -10.35
C GLU A 237 8.84 22.65 -10.98
N ASN A 238 9.22 22.95 -12.21
CA ASN A 238 8.82 24.16 -12.93
C ASN A 238 7.61 23.92 -13.85
N GLY A 239 6.99 22.74 -13.80
CA GLY A 239 5.86 22.39 -14.67
C GLY A 239 6.28 22.07 -16.11
N ILE A 240 7.55 21.76 -16.33
CA ILE A 240 8.09 21.26 -17.59
C ILE A 240 7.85 19.76 -17.63
N VAL A 241 7.18 19.34 -18.69
CA VAL A 241 6.97 17.93 -19.01
C VAL A 241 8.00 17.54 -20.06
N SER A 242 8.83 16.55 -19.79
CA SER A 242 9.87 16.07 -20.72
C SER A 242 9.73 14.59 -21.01
N CYS A 243 10.23 14.17 -22.18
CA CYS A 243 10.25 12.79 -22.60
C CYS A 243 11.30 12.01 -21.79
N SER A 244 10.88 10.98 -21.06
CA SER A 244 11.78 10.14 -20.27
C SER A 244 12.83 9.36 -21.11
N ARG A 245 12.58 9.21 -22.41
CA ARG A 245 13.46 8.47 -23.34
C ARG A 245 14.53 9.35 -24.00
N CYS A 246 14.17 10.56 -24.43
CA CYS A 246 15.08 11.43 -25.22
C CYS A 246 15.33 12.80 -24.59
N GLY A 247 14.72 13.10 -23.44
CA GLY A 247 14.87 14.38 -22.74
C GLY A 247 14.15 15.56 -23.39
N LYS A 248 13.49 15.38 -24.54
CA LYS A 248 12.76 16.48 -25.20
C LYS A 248 11.63 17.00 -24.33
N VAL A 249 11.58 18.31 -24.11
CA VAL A 249 10.44 19.00 -23.50
C VAL A 249 9.20 18.82 -24.39
N LEU A 250 8.18 18.18 -23.83
CA LEU A 250 6.88 17.89 -24.43
C LEU A 250 5.87 18.99 -24.16
N GLU A 251 5.89 19.56 -22.96
CA GLU A 251 4.99 20.62 -22.51
C GLU A 251 5.75 21.53 -21.55
N PHE A 252 5.48 22.83 -21.61
CA PHE A 252 6.05 23.82 -20.71
C PHE A 252 4.91 24.72 -20.23
N SER A 253 4.66 24.74 -18.92
CA SER A 253 3.62 25.58 -18.32
C SER A 253 4.25 26.66 -17.46
N TYR A 254 4.10 27.94 -17.84
CA TYR A 254 4.41 29.06 -16.93
C TYR A 254 3.32 29.12 -15.85
N LEU A 255 3.63 28.61 -14.66
CA LEU A 255 2.78 28.81 -13.48
C LEU A 255 3.10 30.19 -12.89
N SER A 256 2.11 31.08 -12.89
CA SER A 256 2.18 32.41 -12.26
C SER A 256 1.11 32.51 -11.18
N SER A 257 1.48 33.03 -10.01
CA SER A 257 0.53 33.41 -8.95
C SER A 257 -0.23 34.69 -9.29
N GLU A 258 0.26 35.47 -10.25
CA GLU A 258 -0.35 36.71 -10.71
C GLU A 258 -1.16 36.47 -11.99
N ALA A 259 -2.40 36.96 -11.99
CA ALA A 259 -3.28 36.92 -13.15
C ALA A 259 -2.75 37.89 -14.22
N SER A 260 -2.27 37.34 -15.34
CA SER A 260 -1.91 38.12 -16.52
C SER A 260 -3.17 38.41 -17.33
N PHE A 261 -3.39 39.63 -17.79
CA PHE A 261 -4.54 39.99 -18.63
C PHE A 261 -4.09 40.25 -20.06
N VAL A 262 -4.75 39.60 -21.02
CA VAL A 262 -4.55 39.82 -22.46
C VAL A 262 -5.77 40.55 -23.01
N LYS A 263 -5.51 41.64 -23.73
CA LYS A 263 -6.56 42.38 -24.44
C LYS A 263 -6.85 41.70 -25.77
N THR A 264 -8.14 41.44 -26.02
CA THR A 264 -8.63 41.04 -27.33
C THR A 264 -8.54 42.21 -28.30
N LYS A 265 -8.62 41.93 -29.61
CA LYS A 265 -8.61 42.96 -30.65
C LYS A 265 -9.80 43.94 -30.53
N SER A 266 -10.84 43.58 -29.78
CA SER A 266 -11.99 44.43 -29.43
C SER A 266 -11.77 45.32 -28.19
N GLY A 267 -10.62 45.23 -27.52
CA GLY A 267 -10.28 46.02 -26.34
C GLY A 267 -10.75 45.42 -25.01
N GLU A 268 -11.41 44.26 -25.02
CA GLU A 268 -11.81 43.55 -23.80
C GLU A 268 -10.62 42.81 -23.19
N SER A 269 -10.41 42.97 -21.88
CA SER A 269 -9.36 42.26 -21.15
C SER A 269 -9.87 40.91 -20.65
N HIS A 270 -9.22 39.82 -21.08
CA HIS A 270 -9.44 38.48 -20.51
C HIS A 270 -8.21 38.03 -19.74
N VAL A 271 -8.40 37.23 -18.69
CA VAL A 271 -7.29 36.57 -17.99
C VAL A 271 -6.64 35.58 -18.96
N ALA A 272 -5.31 35.64 -19.06
CA ALA A 272 -4.50 34.75 -19.87
C ALA A 272 -4.31 33.41 -19.14
N GLY A 273 -4.52 32.31 -19.88
CA GLY A 273 -4.37 30.96 -19.36
C GLY A 273 -5.67 30.36 -18.83
N SER A 274 -5.55 29.16 -18.26
CA SER A 274 -6.66 28.45 -17.62
C SER A 274 -6.40 28.39 -16.12
N PHE A 275 -7.43 28.63 -15.31
CA PHE A 275 -7.32 28.42 -13.87
C PHE A 275 -7.12 26.93 -13.61
N VAL A 276 -5.91 26.56 -13.19
CA VAL A 276 -5.64 25.21 -12.67
C VAL A 276 -6.17 25.17 -11.25
N ARG A 277 -7.26 24.41 -11.03
CA ARG A 277 -7.72 24.11 -9.67
C ARG A 277 -6.59 23.38 -8.94
N SER A 278 -6.06 23.97 -7.86
CA SER A 278 -5.16 23.21 -6.99
C SER A 278 -5.94 22.06 -6.36
N VAL A 279 -5.30 20.90 -6.23
CA VAL A 279 -5.82 19.72 -5.49
C VAL A 279 -6.18 20.10 -4.04
N GLU A 280 -5.68 21.24 -3.55
CA GLU A 280 -6.02 21.83 -2.27
C GLU A 280 -7.51 22.21 -2.16
N SER A 281 -8.26 22.42 -3.26
CA SER A 281 -9.69 22.72 -3.15
C SER A 281 -10.52 21.53 -2.66
N GLU A 282 -10.19 20.29 -3.06
CA GLU A 282 -10.85 19.08 -2.54
C GLU A 282 -10.27 18.68 -1.18
N ASN A 283 -8.96 18.82 -1.01
CA ASN A 283 -8.30 18.56 0.27
C ASN A 283 -8.72 19.55 1.36
N ALA A 284 -8.95 20.83 1.07
CA ALA A 284 -9.45 21.77 2.07
C ALA A 284 -10.85 21.39 2.55
N SER A 285 -11.71 20.81 1.70
CA SER A 285 -13.01 20.33 2.14
C SER A 285 -12.91 19.09 3.03
N ARG A 286 -12.02 18.14 2.69
CA ARG A 286 -11.79 16.93 3.47
C ARG A 286 -11.01 17.20 4.75
N GLU A 287 -10.05 18.11 4.71
CA GLU A 287 -9.28 18.56 5.87
C GLU A 287 -10.18 19.31 6.84
N ARG A 288 -11.02 20.25 6.39
CA ARG A 288 -12.04 20.88 7.23
C ARG A 288 -13.01 19.87 7.85
N LEU A 289 -13.36 18.81 7.13
CA LEU A 289 -14.18 17.72 7.65
C LEU A 289 -13.45 16.93 8.74
N TYR A 290 -12.14 16.66 8.57
CA TYR A 290 -11.33 15.96 9.58
C TYR A 290 -10.99 16.82 10.79
N GLU A 291 -10.72 18.11 10.60
CA GLU A 291 -10.56 19.09 11.68
C GLU A 291 -11.84 19.17 12.52
N ARG A 292 -12.99 19.37 11.87
CA ARG A 292 -14.29 19.36 12.56
C ARG A 292 -14.54 18.04 13.29
N ALA A 293 -14.29 16.90 12.65
CA ALA A 293 -14.48 15.60 13.28
C ALA A 293 -13.55 15.38 14.47
N ARG A 294 -12.33 15.93 14.42
CA ARG A 294 -11.38 15.89 15.53
C ARG A 294 -11.87 16.73 16.71
N ASP A 295 -12.38 17.93 16.44
CA ASP A 295 -12.94 18.81 17.45
C ASP A 295 -14.19 18.20 18.09
N ASP A 296 -15.08 17.61 17.30
CA ASP A 296 -16.26 16.89 17.78
C ASP A 296 -15.85 15.71 18.70
N MET A 297 -14.87 14.91 18.28
CA MET A 297 -14.37 13.81 19.10
C MET A 297 -13.68 14.30 20.38
N LEU A 298 -12.97 15.42 20.32
CA LEU A 298 -12.36 16.04 21.48
C LEU A 298 -13.43 16.54 22.47
N ASN A 299 -14.52 17.11 21.97
CA ASN A 299 -15.66 17.52 22.77
C ASN A 299 -16.33 16.32 23.46
N ILE A 300 -16.57 15.22 22.73
CA ILE A 300 -17.10 13.97 23.30
C ILE A 300 -16.16 13.42 24.37
N LYS A 301 -14.85 13.37 24.08
CA LYS A 301 -13.82 12.90 25.02
C LYS A 301 -13.81 13.73 26.31
N ASN A 302 -13.83 15.05 26.18
CA ASN A 302 -13.79 15.97 27.30
C ASN A 302 -15.10 15.91 28.11
N GLY A 303 -16.24 15.82 27.44
CA GLY A 303 -17.55 15.66 28.07
C GLY A 303 -17.71 14.35 28.85
N LEU A 304 -17.02 13.29 28.44
CA LEU A 304 -16.95 12.01 29.16
C LEU A 304 -15.84 11.95 30.22
N GLY A 305 -15.04 13.00 30.38
CA GLY A 305 -13.99 13.07 31.41
C GLY A 305 -12.79 12.14 31.17
N MET A 306 -12.41 11.85 29.92
CA MET A 306 -11.35 10.87 29.62
C MET A 306 -9.90 11.35 29.89
N GLY A 307 -9.72 12.46 30.59
CA GLY A 307 -8.41 13.05 30.93
C GLY A 307 -7.74 13.79 29.77
N GLU A 308 -6.53 14.30 29.97
CA GLU A 308 -5.84 15.16 28.97
C GLU A 308 -5.22 14.40 27.79
N ASN A 309 -5.05 13.08 27.90
CA ASN A 309 -4.37 12.30 26.87
C ASN A 309 -5.11 12.37 25.52
N LEU A 310 -4.44 12.92 24.51
CA LEU A 310 -4.93 13.08 23.13
C LEU A 310 -4.77 11.81 22.29
N GLY A 311 -4.02 10.81 22.78
CA GLY A 311 -3.75 9.56 22.08
C GLY A 311 -5.00 8.79 21.69
N ILE A 312 -6.05 8.82 22.53
CA ILE A 312 -7.33 8.15 22.25
C ILE A 312 -8.03 8.78 21.05
N VAL A 313 -8.06 10.11 20.97
CA VAL A 313 -8.67 10.85 19.85
C VAL A 313 -7.86 10.63 18.58
N ASN A 314 -6.53 10.63 18.67
CA ASN A 314 -5.67 10.36 17.51
C ASN A 314 -5.91 8.95 16.94
N GLN A 315 -6.03 7.94 17.80
CA GLN A 315 -6.35 6.56 17.39
C GLN A 315 -7.77 6.48 16.80
N ALA A 316 -8.76 7.11 17.42
CA ALA A 316 -10.13 7.17 16.91
C ALA A 316 -10.21 7.83 15.52
N MET A 317 -9.41 8.87 15.28
CA MET A 317 -9.31 9.55 13.99
C MET A 317 -8.78 8.64 12.88
N VAL A 318 -7.91 7.67 13.19
CA VAL A 318 -7.47 6.66 12.21
C VAL A 318 -8.66 5.82 11.75
N TYR A 319 -9.47 5.32 12.68
CA TYR A 319 -10.68 4.55 12.34
C TYR A 319 -11.70 5.39 11.57
N TYR A 320 -11.87 6.65 11.95
CA TYR A 320 -12.81 7.56 11.28
C TYR A 320 -12.38 7.89 9.86
N ARG A 321 -11.09 8.09 9.60
CA ARG A 321 -10.55 8.28 8.24
C ARG A 321 -10.86 7.08 7.35
N ILE A 322 -10.61 5.86 7.84
CA ILE A 322 -10.94 4.63 7.11
C ILE A 322 -12.46 4.52 6.87
N ALA A 323 -13.28 4.90 7.86
CA ALA A 323 -14.74 4.91 7.72
C ALA A 323 -15.21 5.90 6.64
N VAL A 324 -14.61 7.10 6.56
CA VAL A 324 -14.89 8.09 5.51
C VAL A 324 -14.46 7.57 4.14
N GLU A 325 -13.26 6.99 4.02
CA GLU A 325 -12.74 6.43 2.76
C GLU A 325 -13.60 5.27 2.24
N ARG A 326 -14.15 4.44 3.14
CA ARG A 326 -15.08 3.35 2.80
C ARG A 326 -16.55 3.83 2.67
N ASN A 327 -16.79 5.14 2.60
CA ASN A 327 -18.13 5.76 2.48
C ASN A 327 -19.12 5.39 3.61
N PHE A 328 -18.63 4.96 4.77
CA PHE A 328 -19.47 4.53 5.90
C PHE A 328 -20.21 5.70 6.57
N THR A 329 -19.66 6.91 6.48
CA THR A 329 -20.28 8.13 7.02
C THR A 329 -21.45 8.64 6.19
N ARG A 330 -21.64 8.15 4.96
CA ARG A 330 -22.71 8.62 4.06
C ARG A 330 -24.08 8.10 4.52
N GLY A 331 -25.00 9.01 4.81
CA GLY A 331 -26.37 8.68 5.22
C GLY A 331 -26.52 8.29 6.70
N ARG A 332 -25.48 8.47 7.51
CA ARG A 332 -25.51 8.26 8.98
C ARG A 332 -25.21 9.57 9.69
N ARG A 333 -25.68 9.71 10.93
CA ARG A 333 -25.26 10.84 11.76
C ARG A 333 -23.76 10.71 12.07
N THR A 334 -23.02 11.81 11.92
CA THR A 334 -21.56 11.85 12.10
C THR A 334 -21.16 11.55 13.55
N ASP A 335 -21.94 12.04 14.51
CA ASP A 335 -21.75 11.80 15.94
C ASP A 335 -21.81 10.31 16.33
N GLN A 336 -22.69 9.52 15.72
CA GLN A 336 -22.77 8.06 15.94
C GLN A 336 -21.50 7.36 15.47
N VAL A 337 -20.97 7.75 14.32
CA VAL A 337 -19.76 7.16 13.77
C VAL A 337 -18.54 7.59 14.58
N GLN A 338 -18.44 8.87 14.94
CA GLN A 338 -17.37 9.40 15.79
C GLN A 338 -17.34 8.71 17.16
N ALA A 339 -18.51 8.53 17.80
CA ALA A 339 -18.63 7.82 19.07
C ALA A 339 -18.24 6.35 18.97
N ALA A 340 -18.63 5.66 17.90
CA ALA A 340 -18.22 4.28 17.66
C ALA A 340 -16.69 4.17 17.47
N CYS A 341 -16.07 5.10 16.74
CA CYS A 341 -14.61 5.16 16.59
C CYS A 341 -13.89 5.41 17.91
N LEU A 342 -14.37 6.35 18.73
CA LEU A 342 -13.84 6.60 20.08
C LEU A 342 -13.99 5.37 20.98
N TYR A 343 -15.13 4.69 20.93
CA TYR A 343 -15.37 3.49 21.71
C TYR A 343 -14.40 2.34 21.35
N ILE A 344 -14.12 2.15 20.05
CA ILE A 344 -13.11 1.18 19.59
C ILE A 344 -11.75 1.52 20.19
N ALA A 345 -11.32 2.79 20.10
CA ALA A 345 -10.06 3.24 20.66
C ALA A 345 -10.00 3.07 22.19
N CYS A 346 -11.08 3.33 22.92
CA CYS A 346 -11.17 3.10 24.37
C CYS A 346 -11.01 1.61 24.71
N ARG A 347 -11.63 0.72 23.94
CA ARG A 347 -11.57 -0.73 24.16
C ARG A 347 -10.18 -1.30 23.87
N GLU A 348 -9.52 -0.81 22.82
CA GLU A 348 -8.13 -1.16 22.49
C GLU A 348 -7.16 -0.73 23.60
N ASN A 349 -7.33 0.48 24.12
CA ASN A 349 -6.48 1.05 25.17
C ASN A 349 -6.87 0.63 26.60
N ARG A 350 -7.76 -0.36 26.75
CA ARG A 350 -8.26 -0.86 28.05
C ARG A 350 -8.76 0.26 28.99
N LYS A 351 -9.52 1.22 28.45
CA LYS A 351 -10.08 2.33 29.23
C LYS A 351 -11.47 1.96 29.80
N PRO A 352 -11.82 2.43 31.02
CA PRO A 352 -13.08 2.10 31.69
C PRO A 352 -14.27 2.93 31.14
N TYR A 353 -14.59 2.75 29.86
CA TYR A 353 -15.74 3.38 29.20
C TYR A 353 -16.62 2.35 28.53
N LEU A 354 -17.91 2.37 28.86
CA LEU A 354 -18.93 1.51 28.26
C LEU A 354 -19.64 2.25 27.12
N LEU A 355 -20.24 1.48 26.21
CA LEU A 355 -20.98 2.07 25.09
C LEU A 355 -22.18 2.91 25.57
N ILE A 356 -22.72 2.58 26.75
CA ILE A 356 -23.80 3.34 27.37
C ILE A 356 -23.36 4.75 27.78
N ASP A 357 -22.09 4.96 28.15
CA ASP A 357 -21.57 6.27 28.52
C ASP A 357 -21.68 7.24 27.33
N PHE A 358 -21.33 6.76 26.13
CA PHE A 358 -21.47 7.51 24.88
C PHE A 358 -22.94 7.74 24.49
N SER A 359 -23.79 6.73 24.73
CA SER A 359 -25.23 6.81 24.46
C SER A 359 -25.93 7.86 25.32
N ILE A 360 -25.59 7.93 26.62
CA ILE A 360 -26.10 8.94 27.55
C ILE A 360 -25.59 10.33 27.16
N TYR A 361 -24.29 10.47 26.90
CA TYR A 361 -23.72 11.78 26.54
C TYR A 361 -24.33 12.34 25.26
N LEU A 362 -24.50 11.51 24.22
CA LEU A 362 -25.06 11.94 22.94
C LEU A 362 -26.59 11.92 22.88
N GLN A 363 -27.27 11.43 23.92
CA GLN A 363 -28.72 11.24 23.95
C GLN A 363 -29.21 10.38 22.76
N ILE A 364 -28.49 9.30 22.45
CA ILE A 364 -28.81 8.36 21.37
C ILE A 364 -29.16 7.01 21.96
N ASN A 365 -30.17 6.33 21.40
CA ASN A 365 -30.53 4.99 21.82
C ASN A 365 -29.34 4.00 21.67
N ILE A 366 -29.01 3.28 22.74
CA ILE A 366 -27.87 2.36 22.80
C ILE A 366 -27.93 1.26 21.74
N TYR A 367 -29.11 0.79 21.34
CA TYR A 367 -29.26 -0.23 20.30
C TYR A 367 -28.89 0.30 18.93
N VAL A 368 -29.19 1.57 18.65
CA VAL A 368 -28.79 2.24 17.40
C VAL A 368 -27.27 2.40 17.36
N LEU A 369 -26.68 2.89 18.45
CA LEU A 369 -25.22 3.06 18.54
C LEU A 369 -24.49 1.72 18.48
N GLY A 370 -25.03 0.68 19.11
CA GLY A 370 -24.53 -0.69 19.05
C GLY A 370 -24.57 -1.28 17.64
N ALA A 371 -25.65 -1.05 16.89
CA ALA A 371 -25.75 -1.47 15.49
C ALA A 371 -24.71 -0.76 14.61
N VAL A 372 -24.52 0.55 14.79
CA VAL A 372 -23.49 1.32 14.08
C VAL A 372 -22.09 0.80 14.42
N PHE A 373 -21.81 0.52 15.69
CA PHE A 373 -20.55 -0.07 16.14
C PHE A 373 -20.28 -1.43 15.47
N LEU A 374 -21.25 -2.36 15.50
CA LEU A 374 -21.08 -3.69 14.90
C LEU A 374 -20.86 -3.60 13.38
N GLN A 375 -21.59 -2.72 12.70
CA GLN A 375 -21.42 -2.49 11.28
C GLN A 375 -20.06 -1.84 10.96
N LEU A 376 -19.59 -0.92 11.81
CA LEU A 376 -18.27 -0.30 11.68
C LEU A 376 -17.17 -1.35 11.86
N CYS A 377 -17.28 -2.24 12.83
CA CYS A 377 -16.33 -3.34 13.03
C CYS A 377 -16.25 -4.28 11.82
N LYS A 378 -17.38 -4.54 11.14
CA LYS A 378 -17.38 -5.27 9.85
C LYS A 378 -16.64 -4.50 8.77
N VAL A 379 -16.89 -3.20 8.65
CA VAL A 379 -16.23 -2.34 7.66
C VAL A 379 -14.74 -2.18 7.93
N LEU A 380 -14.29 -2.26 9.18
CA LEU A 380 -12.88 -2.19 9.56
C LEU A 380 -12.18 -3.56 9.59
N ASN A 381 -12.86 -4.65 9.20
CA ASN A 381 -12.37 -6.04 9.31
C ASN A 381 -11.93 -6.44 10.74
N LEU A 382 -12.60 -5.90 11.77
CA LEU A 382 -12.32 -6.16 13.17
C LEU A 382 -13.21 -7.27 13.78
N THR A 383 -13.99 -7.98 12.97
CA THR A 383 -14.95 -9.01 13.42
C THR A 383 -14.30 -10.18 14.16
N GLU A 384 -13.08 -10.55 13.76
CA GLU A 384 -12.29 -11.62 14.40
C GLU A 384 -11.34 -11.09 15.48
N HIS A 385 -11.24 -9.77 15.62
CA HIS A 385 -10.31 -9.16 16.57
C HIS A 385 -10.82 -9.31 18.01
N ALA A 386 -9.90 -9.39 18.97
CA ALA A 386 -10.20 -9.47 20.40
C ALA A 386 -11.10 -8.31 20.89
N ILE A 387 -11.06 -7.17 20.19
CA ILE A 387 -11.92 -6.00 20.40
C ILE A 387 -13.39 -6.28 20.08
N CYS A 388 -13.76 -7.33 19.34
CA CYS A 388 -15.17 -7.70 19.15
C CYS A 388 -15.54 -8.92 19.99
N GLN A 389 -14.68 -9.94 20.01
CA GLN A 389 -14.98 -11.24 20.59
C GLN A 389 -14.81 -11.32 22.12
N LYS A 390 -13.88 -10.57 22.72
CA LYS A 390 -13.58 -10.69 24.15
C LYS A 390 -14.53 -9.84 24.99
N LEU A 391 -15.26 -10.45 25.93
CA LEU A 391 -16.03 -9.72 26.94
C LEU A 391 -15.16 -8.69 27.66
N HIS A 392 -15.73 -7.53 28.00
CA HIS A 392 -15.02 -6.50 28.77
C HIS A 392 -14.52 -7.09 30.07
N ASP A 393 -13.24 -6.85 30.38
CA ASP A 393 -12.66 -7.25 31.65
C ASP A 393 -13.27 -6.40 32.77
N PRO A 394 -14.04 -6.98 33.71
CA PRO A 394 -14.72 -6.21 34.75
C PRO A 394 -13.76 -5.48 35.69
N SER A 395 -12.52 -5.97 35.81
CA SER A 395 -11.48 -5.38 36.67
C SER A 395 -11.13 -3.94 36.32
N ILE A 396 -11.22 -3.58 35.02
CA ILE A 396 -10.87 -2.26 34.50
C ILE A 396 -11.78 -1.17 35.10
N PHE A 397 -13.01 -1.51 35.46
CA PHE A 397 -14.03 -0.58 35.93
C PHE A 397 -13.96 -0.30 37.43
N ILE A 398 -13.36 -1.20 38.22
CA ILE A 398 -13.34 -1.12 39.69
C ILE A 398 -12.76 0.22 40.16
N HIS A 399 -11.55 0.58 39.71
CA HIS A 399 -10.90 1.81 40.16
C HIS A 399 -11.64 3.10 39.78
N LYS A 400 -12.42 3.09 38.68
CA LYS A 400 -13.21 4.25 38.26
C LYS A 400 -14.43 4.43 39.17
N TYR A 401 -15.15 3.34 39.44
CA TYR A 401 -16.38 3.40 40.23
C TYR A 401 -16.09 3.52 41.73
N THR A 402 -15.05 2.87 42.27
CA THR A 402 -14.63 3.04 43.67
C THR A 402 -14.35 4.51 44.01
N ALA A 403 -13.75 5.26 43.08
CA ALA A 403 -13.50 6.69 43.24
C ALA A 403 -14.78 7.54 43.29
N SER A 404 -15.92 7.01 42.86
CA SER A 404 -17.22 7.70 42.81
C SER A 404 -18.13 7.36 44.00
N LEU A 405 -17.77 6.38 44.85
CA LEU A 405 -18.54 6.04 46.06
C LEU A 405 -18.32 7.05 47.20
N SER A 406 -19.38 7.23 47.98
CA SER A 406 -19.45 8.01 49.23
C SER A 406 -18.52 7.40 50.31
N GLY A 407 -17.24 7.75 50.26
CA GLY A 407 -16.19 7.16 51.12
C GLY A 407 -14.76 7.39 50.64
N GLY A 408 -14.57 7.87 49.41
CA GLY A 408 -13.24 8.22 48.87
C GLY A 408 -12.42 7.00 48.46
N LYS A 409 -11.29 7.24 47.77
CA LYS A 409 -10.37 6.26 47.16
C LYS A 409 -9.75 5.30 48.19
N ASN A 410 -10.56 4.39 48.73
CA ASN A 410 -10.07 3.36 49.63
C ASN A 410 -9.46 2.25 48.77
N LYS A 411 -8.13 2.16 48.82
CA LYS A 411 -7.36 1.21 48.01
C LYS A 411 -7.72 -0.23 48.37
N GLU A 412 -7.98 -0.48 49.64
CA GLU A 412 -8.36 -1.79 50.19
C GLU A 412 -9.67 -2.32 49.58
N ILE A 413 -10.68 -1.45 49.40
CA ILE A 413 -11.95 -1.81 48.74
C ILE A 413 -11.71 -2.17 47.27
N SER A 414 -10.81 -1.44 46.59
CA SER A 414 -10.50 -1.73 45.20
C SER A 414 -9.77 -3.07 45.05
N ASP A 415 -8.80 -3.34 45.92
CA ASP A 415 -7.99 -4.57 45.90
C ASP A 415 -8.84 -5.81 46.26
N ASP A 416 -9.75 -5.69 47.21
CA ASP A 416 -10.70 -6.75 47.56
C ASP A 416 -11.74 -6.99 46.46
N ALA A 417 -12.28 -5.93 45.86
CA ALA A 417 -13.21 -6.06 44.73
C ALA A 417 -12.54 -6.74 43.52
N LEU A 418 -11.26 -6.46 43.25
CA LEU A 418 -10.47 -7.15 42.23
C LEU A 418 -10.29 -8.64 42.56
N THR A 419 -10.04 -8.96 43.83
CA THR A 419 -9.92 -10.35 44.31
C THR A 419 -11.24 -11.11 44.16
N ILE A 420 -12.37 -10.45 44.46
CA ILE A 420 -13.71 -10.99 44.25
C ILE A 420 -13.98 -11.25 42.77
N ILE A 421 -13.64 -10.32 41.87
CA ILE A 421 -13.77 -10.54 40.41
C ILE A 421 -12.89 -11.71 39.94
N ALA A 422 -11.66 -11.82 40.43
CA ALA A 422 -10.78 -12.94 40.10
C ALA A 422 -11.39 -14.28 40.53
N SER A 423 -11.98 -14.34 41.72
CA SER A 423 -12.72 -15.51 42.21
C SER A 423 -13.97 -15.80 41.36
N MET A 424 -14.78 -14.79 41.02
CA MET A 424 -15.95 -14.94 40.15
C MET A 424 -15.58 -15.50 38.77
N ASN A 425 -14.43 -15.08 38.22
CA ASN A 425 -13.91 -15.57 36.95
C ASN A 425 -13.43 -17.02 37.08
N TYR A 426 -12.73 -17.36 38.17
CA TYR A 426 -12.26 -18.73 38.46
C TYR A 426 -13.42 -19.73 38.60
N HIS A 427 -14.52 -19.31 39.23
CA HIS A 427 -15.71 -20.13 39.44
C HIS A 427 -16.76 -20.06 38.31
N TRP A 428 -16.41 -19.49 37.14
CA TRP A 428 -17.28 -19.42 35.95
C TRP A 428 -18.62 -18.68 36.18
N ILE A 429 -18.70 -17.80 37.19
CA ILE A 429 -19.91 -17.03 37.52
C ILE A 429 -20.19 -15.93 36.48
N GLN A 430 -19.18 -15.57 35.69
CA GLN A 430 -19.23 -14.55 34.63
C GLN A 430 -20.06 -14.93 33.40
N THR A 431 -20.23 -16.23 33.11
CA THR A 431 -20.80 -16.69 31.84
C THR A 431 -22.28 -16.34 31.75
N GLY A 432 -22.67 -15.63 30.67
CA GLY A 432 -24.06 -15.23 30.44
C GLY A 432 -24.54 -14.01 31.24
N ARG A 433 -23.66 -13.35 32.00
CA ARG A 433 -23.98 -12.13 32.76
C ARG A 433 -23.37 -10.89 32.11
N THR A 434 -24.01 -9.74 32.32
CA THR A 434 -23.45 -8.46 31.86
C THR A 434 -22.22 -8.09 32.70
N PRO A 435 -21.13 -7.61 32.08
CA PRO A 435 -19.95 -7.15 32.82
C PRO A 435 -20.27 -6.10 33.88
N SER A 436 -21.28 -5.23 33.64
CA SER A 436 -21.75 -4.24 34.60
C SER A 436 -22.30 -4.82 35.89
N ALA A 437 -23.11 -5.87 35.80
CA ALA A 437 -23.64 -6.55 36.97
C ALA A 437 -22.53 -7.22 37.80
N LEU A 438 -21.48 -7.73 37.16
CA LEU A 438 -20.37 -8.41 37.82
C LEU A 438 -19.51 -7.45 38.65
N TRP A 439 -19.02 -6.35 38.05
CA TRP A 439 -18.22 -5.38 38.81
C TRP A 439 -19.06 -4.61 39.84
N GLY A 440 -20.34 -4.35 39.58
CA GLY A 440 -21.24 -3.74 40.54
C GLY A 440 -21.47 -4.61 41.77
N ALA A 441 -21.67 -5.93 41.57
CA ALA A 441 -21.80 -6.88 42.67
C ALA A 441 -20.50 -7.02 43.49
N ALA A 442 -19.35 -7.13 42.81
CA ALA A 442 -18.05 -7.21 43.48
C ALA A 442 -17.76 -5.97 44.33
N LEU A 443 -18.06 -4.78 43.78
CA LEU A 443 -17.90 -3.51 44.46
C LEU A 443 -18.85 -3.37 45.67
N TYR A 444 -20.11 -3.79 45.53
CA TYR A 444 -21.07 -3.80 46.64
C TYR A 444 -20.63 -4.69 47.79
N ILE A 445 -20.20 -5.93 47.49
CA ILE A 445 -19.75 -6.89 48.50
C ILE A 445 -18.52 -6.35 49.22
N SER A 446 -17.56 -5.79 48.49
CA SER A 446 -16.36 -5.21 49.07
C SER A 446 -16.65 -3.95 49.91
N ALA A 447 -17.55 -3.07 49.44
CA ALA A 447 -17.93 -1.89 50.21
C ALA A 447 -18.61 -2.27 51.55
N LEU A 448 -19.48 -3.29 51.54
CA LEU A 448 -20.12 -3.80 52.76
C LEU A 448 -19.13 -4.47 53.71
N SER A 449 -18.15 -5.23 53.21
CA SER A 449 -17.15 -5.89 54.05
C SER A 449 -16.25 -4.89 54.79
N HIS A 450 -16.05 -3.71 54.21
CA HIS A 450 -15.30 -2.59 54.80
C HIS A 450 -16.17 -1.61 55.61
N GLY A 451 -17.43 -1.95 55.88
CA GLY A 451 -18.31 -1.17 56.75
C GLY A 451 -18.89 0.10 56.11
N LEU A 452 -18.84 0.25 54.78
CA LEU A 452 -19.51 1.36 54.09
C LEU A 452 -21.00 1.06 53.95
N ASN A 453 -21.83 2.00 54.44
CA ASN A 453 -23.27 1.98 54.22
C ASN A 453 -23.60 2.42 52.78
N CYS A 454 -23.42 1.51 51.83
CA CYS A 454 -23.87 1.67 50.45
C CYS A 454 -25.24 1.01 50.25
N SER A 455 -26.20 1.75 49.69
CA SER A 455 -27.48 1.19 49.26
C SER A 455 -27.35 0.59 47.87
N LYS A 456 -28.27 -0.32 47.49
CA LYS A 456 -28.30 -0.89 46.13
C LYS A 456 -28.47 0.20 45.06
N SER A 457 -29.19 1.28 45.37
CA SER A 457 -29.39 2.43 44.48
C SER A 457 -28.15 3.30 44.30
N ASP A 458 -27.14 3.19 45.16
CA ASP A 458 -25.90 3.97 45.01
C ASP A 458 -24.93 3.33 44.01
N ILE A 459 -25.19 2.09 43.59
CA ILE A 459 -24.29 1.29 42.73
C ILE A 459 -24.90 1.02 41.34
N VAL A 460 -26.23 0.96 41.25
CA VAL A 460 -26.99 0.78 40.00
C VAL A 460 -27.16 2.12 39.30
#